data_AF-A0A4R3YW12-F1
#
_entry.id   AF-A0A4R3YW12-F1
#
_cell.length_a   1.000
_cell.length_b   1.000
_cell.length_c   1.000
_cell.angle_alpha   90.00
_cell.angle_beta   90.00
_cell.angle_gamma   90.00
#
_symmetry.space_group_name_H-M   'P 1'
#
loop_
_entity.id
_entity.type
_entity.pdbx_description
1 polymer ?
#
loop_
_entity_poly.entity_id
_entity_poly.type
_entity_poly.pdbx_seq_one_letter_code
_entity_poly.pdbx_strand_id
1 'polypeptide(L)'
;MHSCSPKFFKILIDRKIKFSRRCDGSTIIHGSLDLTHSYLTHIPDKLIVMNSLIMRYCNIDYLPNDLQVFDDIDLKNTRITSIPERATIGGSLFLENSKIRFLPDNLVVKGALDLENTPIEKLPRNLRVNDYLNIKGTNITSLPNDLSIGKNFLLDTDKIRNNSTLQNVLRRCGLVRCSSMHYQTVRYPSLISVDFTLPNKYFFYN
;
A
#
# COMPACT_ATOMS: atom_id res chain seq x y z
N MET A 1 -12.96 20.58 18.06
CA MET A 1 -12.11 21.49 17.26
C MET A 1 -10.67 21.02 17.41
N HIS A 2 -10.20 20.09 16.57
CA HIS A 2 -8.79 19.71 16.55
C HIS A 2 -8.03 20.81 15.78
N SER A 3 -7.45 21.73 16.53
CA SER A 3 -6.77 22.90 15.98
C SER A 3 -5.48 22.50 15.25
N CYS A 4 -5.25 23.14 14.10
CA CYS A 4 -3.99 23.19 13.35
C CYS A 4 -2.75 22.96 14.23
N SER A 5 -2.02 21.86 14.04
CA SER A 5 -0.75 21.61 14.73
C SER A 5 0.31 22.64 14.31
N PRO A 6 0.74 23.57 15.18
CA PRO A 6 1.73 24.60 14.80
C PRO A 6 3.06 23.98 14.35
N LYS A 7 3.39 22.80 14.89
CA LYS A 7 4.59 22.03 14.54
C LYS A 7 4.59 21.59 13.07
N PHE A 8 3.43 21.26 12.51
CA PHE A 8 3.31 20.86 11.11
C PHE A 8 3.69 22.01 10.17
N PHE A 9 3.11 23.20 10.38
CA PHE A 9 3.41 24.36 9.54
C PHE A 9 4.85 24.84 9.71
N LYS A 10 5.42 24.72 10.92
CA LYS A 10 6.84 24.99 11.14
C LYS A 10 7.73 24.12 10.24
N ILE A 11 7.45 22.82 10.13
CA ILE A 11 8.17 21.92 9.22
C ILE A 11 8.06 22.39 7.77
N LEU A 12 6.86 22.78 7.32
CA LEU A 12 6.68 23.27 5.95
C LEU A 12 7.51 24.51 5.67
N ILE A 13 7.50 25.48 6.58
CA ILE A 13 8.24 26.74 6.46
C ILE A 13 9.75 26.47 6.50
N ASP A 14 10.24 25.72 7.49
CA ASP A 14 11.66 25.42 7.68
C ASP A 14 12.24 24.66 6.47
N ARG A 15 11.46 23.75 5.89
CA ARG A 15 11.83 22.97 4.69
C ARG A 15 11.50 23.67 3.37
N LYS A 16 11.00 24.91 3.41
CA LYS A 16 10.58 25.70 2.23
C LYS A 16 9.59 24.95 1.32
N ILE A 17 8.73 24.13 1.91
CA ILE A 17 7.67 23.41 1.21
C ILE A 17 6.59 24.42 0.80
N LYS A 18 6.23 24.45 -0.47
CA LYS A 18 5.17 25.32 -0.97
C LYS A 18 3.80 24.78 -0.55
N PHE A 19 3.04 25.60 0.19
CA PHE A 19 1.68 25.25 0.61
C PHE A 19 0.72 26.43 0.55
N SER A 20 -0.57 26.14 0.49
CA SER A 20 -1.66 27.11 0.65
C SER A 20 -2.60 26.66 1.75
N ARG A 21 -3.20 27.62 2.46
CA ARG A 21 -4.30 27.38 3.39
C ARG A 21 -5.58 27.97 2.85
N ARG A 22 -6.67 27.22 2.93
CA ARG A 22 -8.01 27.67 2.54
C ARG A 22 -8.84 28.03 3.77
N CYS A 23 -9.89 28.82 3.55
CA CYS A 23 -10.81 29.26 4.61
C CYS A 23 -11.63 28.09 5.21
N ASP A 24 -11.78 26.99 4.48
CA ASP A 24 -12.46 25.76 4.92
C ASP A 24 -11.61 24.85 5.83
N GLY A 25 -10.41 25.32 6.19
CA GLY A 25 -9.43 24.60 7.01
C GLY A 25 -8.46 23.71 6.20
N SER A 26 -8.66 23.56 4.89
CA SER A 26 -7.81 22.70 4.07
C SER A 26 -6.39 23.26 3.94
N THR A 27 -5.41 22.37 4.07
CA THR A 27 -4.00 22.66 3.78
C THR A 27 -3.60 21.92 2.52
N ILE A 28 -3.10 22.66 1.53
CA ILE A 28 -2.69 22.12 0.23
C ILE A 28 -1.18 22.21 0.13
N ILE A 29 -0.53 21.07 -0.09
CA ILE A 29 0.88 20.98 -0.45
C ILE A 29 0.98 20.92 -1.97
N HIS A 30 1.68 21.87 -2.59
CA HIS A 30 1.76 22.01 -4.05
C HIS A 30 2.74 21.04 -4.73
N GLY A 31 3.30 20.10 -3.97
CA GLY A 31 4.25 19.10 -4.43
C GLY A 31 4.24 17.89 -3.50
N SER A 32 5.32 17.12 -3.50
CA SER A 32 5.46 15.99 -2.59
C SER A 32 5.73 16.46 -1.16
N LEU A 33 5.16 15.74 -0.19
CA LEU A 33 5.38 15.97 1.23
C LEU A 33 6.14 14.79 1.82
N ASP A 34 7.42 15.00 2.13
CA ASP A 34 8.23 14.04 2.87
C ASP A 34 8.30 14.44 4.35
N LEU A 35 7.72 13.60 5.22
CA LEU A 35 7.75 13.69 6.67
C LEU A 35 8.55 12.54 7.29
N THR A 36 9.38 11.83 6.53
CA THR A 36 10.21 10.73 7.04
C THR A 36 10.95 11.15 8.31
N HIS A 37 10.89 10.29 9.35
CA HIS A 37 11.44 10.54 10.69
C HIS A 37 10.89 11.78 11.41
N SER A 38 9.72 12.29 11.02
CA SER A 38 9.11 13.42 11.70
C SER A 38 8.64 13.03 13.10
N TYR A 39 8.86 13.93 14.06
CA TYR A 39 8.36 13.83 15.43
C TYR A 39 6.88 14.24 15.57
N LEU A 40 6.20 14.52 14.46
CA LEU A 40 4.77 14.80 14.46
C LEU A 40 4.00 13.59 14.98
N THR A 41 2.99 13.87 15.81
CA THR A 41 2.00 12.88 16.25
C THR A 41 0.71 12.96 15.43
N HIS A 42 0.49 14.09 14.74
CA HIS A 42 -0.71 14.37 13.96
C HIS A 42 -0.39 15.28 12.77
N ILE A 43 -1.18 15.14 11.70
CA ILE A 43 -1.22 16.03 10.53
C ILE A 43 -2.61 16.69 10.43
N PRO A 44 -2.80 17.76 9.64
CA PRO A 44 -4.07 18.46 9.56
C PRO A 44 -5.24 17.57 9.08
N ASP A 45 -6.43 17.79 9.64
CA ASP A 45 -7.65 17.02 9.32
C ASP A 45 -8.05 17.04 7.83
N LYS A 46 -7.73 18.13 7.12
CA LYS A 46 -7.96 18.29 5.68
C LYS A 46 -6.64 18.58 4.98
N LEU A 47 -5.82 17.54 4.84
CA LEU A 47 -4.56 17.62 4.13
C LEU A 47 -4.75 17.14 2.68
N ILE A 48 -4.31 17.98 1.74
CA ILE A 48 -4.29 17.69 0.31
C ILE A 48 -2.84 17.78 -0.15
N VAL A 49 -2.30 16.71 -0.74
CA VAL A 49 -0.93 16.64 -1.28
C VAL A 49 -1.01 16.41 -2.78
N MET A 50 -0.53 17.37 -3.58
CA MET A 50 -0.63 17.34 -5.05
C MET A 50 0.20 16.23 -5.70
N ASN A 51 1.22 15.73 -5.01
CA ASN A 51 2.05 14.61 -5.47
C ASN A 51 2.08 13.53 -4.39
N SER A 52 3.25 12.98 -4.07
CA SER A 52 3.40 11.86 -3.14
C SER A 52 3.47 12.31 -1.68
N LEU A 53 2.97 11.47 -0.78
CA LEU A 53 3.10 11.64 0.68
C LEU A 53 3.98 10.52 1.25
N ILE A 54 5.11 10.89 1.84
CA ILE A 54 6.07 9.94 2.44
C ILE A 54 6.09 10.19 3.95
N MET A 55 5.75 9.19 4.75
CA MET A 55 5.67 9.29 6.22
C MET A 55 6.34 8.10 6.91
N ARG A 56 7.49 7.67 6.40
CA ARG A 56 8.23 6.53 6.96
C ARG A 56 8.74 6.84 8.36
N TYR A 57 8.68 5.85 9.25
CA TYR A 57 9.22 5.95 10.62
C TYR A 57 8.64 7.14 11.43
N CYS A 58 7.39 7.51 11.17
CA CYS A 58 6.70 8.59 11.90
C CYS A 58 6.01 8.08 13.18
N ASN A 59 5.79 9.01 14.11
CA ASN A 59 5.02 8.77 15.34
C ASN A 59 3.53 9.14 15.19
N ILE A 60 3.01 9.17 13.96
CA ILE A 60 1.61 9.45 13.66
C ILE A 60 0.81 8.14 13.82
N ASP A 61 -0.23 8.18 14.64
CA ASP A 61 -1.06 7.00 14.93
C ASP A 61 -2.18 6.79 13.91
N TYR A 62 -2.68 7.86 13.29
CA TYR A 62 -3.80 7.81 12.35
C TYR A 62 -3.68 8.83 11.21
N LEU A 63 -4.25 8.46 10.06
CA LEU A 63 -4.43 9.37 8.93
C LEU A 63 -5.73 10.17 9.10
N PRO A 64 -5.78 11.42 8.61
CA PRO A 64 -7.01 12.20 8.60
C PRO A 64 -8.03 11.59 7.63
N ASN A 65 -9.31 11.61 8.00
CA ASN A 65 -10.36 10.93 7.23
C ASN A 65 -10.47 11.41 5.78
N ASP A 66 -10.31 12.71 5.56
CA ASP A 66 -10.45 13.36 4.26
C ASP A 66 -9.09 13.63 3.59
N LEU A 67 -8.07 12.81 3.90
CA LEU A 67 -6.76 12.87 3.28
C LEU A 67 -6.87 12.69 1.76
N GLN A 68 -6.25 13.59 1.01
CA GLN A 68 -6.15 13.47 -0.46
C GLN A 68 -4.69 13.50 -0.88
N VAL A 69 -4.24 12.47 -1.58
CA VAL A 69 -2.90 12.36 -2.17
C VAL A 69 -3.06 11.94 -3.62
N PHE A 70 -2.57 12.74 -4.56
CA PHE A 70 -2.82 12.54 -5.99
C PHE A 70 -1.83 11.59 -6.67
N ASP A 71 -0.67 11.35 -6.07
CA ASP A 71 0.27 10.30 -6.49
C ASP A 71 0.32 9.19 -5.42
N ASP A 72 1.53 8.74 -5.06
CA ASP A 72 1.77 7.61 -4.15
C ASP A 72 1.74 8.01 -2.66
N ILE A 73 1.36 7.07 -1.81
CA ILE A 73 1.54 7.16 -0.35
C ILE A 73 2.52 6.09 0.10
N ASP A 74 3.52 6.50 0.88
CA ASP A 74 4.47 5.62 1.54
C ASP A 74 4.41 5.75 3.07
N LEU A 75 3.87 4.71 3.71
CA LEU A 75 3.71 4.58 5.17
C LEU A 75 4.55 3.42 5.72
N LYS A 76 5.66 3.05 5.05
CA LYS A 76 6.51 1.95 5.51
C LYS A 76 6.98 2.20 6.94
N ASN A 77 7.02 1.15 7.75
CA ASN A 77 7.50 1.20 9.13
C ASN A 77 6.76 2.23 10.01
N THR A 78 5.46 2.39 9.81
CA THR A 78 4.61 3.25 10.64
C THR A 78 3.78 2.45 11.64
N ARG A 79 3.27 3.14 12.66
CA ARG A 79 2.33 2.59 13.65
C ARG A 79 0.85 2.72 13.23
N ILE A 80 0.60 3.24 12.03
CA ILE A 80 -0.75 3.43 11.49
C ILE A 80 -1.44 2.08 11.34
N THR A 81 -2.69 2.00 11.76
CA THR A 81 -3.45 0.73 11.82
C THR A 81 -4.54 0.60 10.76
N SER A 82 -4.94 1.69 10.11
CA SER A 82 -5.92 1.66 9.03
C SER A 82 -5.73 2.77 8.01
N ILE A 83 -6.24 2.53 6.81
CA ILE A 83 -6.48 3.57 5.81
C ILE A 83 -7.93 4.07 5.96
N PRO A 84 -8.19 5.38 6.07
CA PRO A 84 -9.54 5.91 6.23
C PRO A 84 -10.44 5.67 5.01
N GLU A 85 -11.74 5.47 5.24
CA GLU A 85 -12.72 5.22 4.16
C GLU A 85 -12.83 6.35 3.13
N ARG A 86 -12.65 7.60 3.57
CA ARG A 86 -12.78 8.78 2.69
C ARG A 86 -11.43 9.27 2.14
N ALA A 87 -10.34 8.53 2.40
CA ALA A 87 -9.04 8.89 1.86
C ALA A 87 -9.03 8.68 0.34
N THR A 88 -8.51 9.67 -0.39
CA THR A 88 -8.30 9.58 -1.83
C THR A 88 -6.82 9.34 -2.11
N ILE A 89 -6.52 8.26 -2.83
CA ILE A 89 -5.15 7.84 -3.18
C ILE A 89 -5.07 7.70 -4.69
N GLY A 90 -4.25 8.52 -5.34
CA GLY A 90 -4.19 8.59 -6.79
C GLY A 90 -3.24 7.59 -7.44
N GLY A 91 -2.25 7.07 -6.71
CA GLY A 91 -1.22 6.15 -7.20
C GLY A 91 -1.14 4.84 -6.41
N SER A 92 0.09 4.52 -5.98
CA SER A 92 0.48 3.33 -5.22
C SER A 92 0.37 3.57 -3.71
N LEU A 93 0.26 2.48 -2.96
CA LEU A 93 0.15 2.48 -1.51
C LEU A 93 1.15 1.48 -0.92
N PHE A 94 2.17 2.01 -0.25
CA PHE A 94 3.26 1.25 0.33
C PHE A 94 3.13 1.22 1.86
N LEU A 95 2.85 0.04 2.42
CA LEU A 95 2.48 -0.16 3.83
C LEU A 95 3.41 -1.15 4.54
N GLU A 96 4.55 -1.49 3.94
CA GLU A 96 5.44 -2.54 4.43
C GLU A 96 5.86 -2.33 5.88
N ASN A 97 5.81 -3.39 6.67
CA ASN A 97 6.16 -3.38 8.10
C ASN A 97 5.36 -2.37 8.96
N SER A 98 4.25 -1.84 8.44
CA SER A 98 3.35 -0.99 9.22
C SER A 98 2.45 -1.83 10.14
N LYS A 99 1.65 -1.17 10.99
CA LYS A 99 0.66 -1.83 11.85
C LYS A 99 -0.73 -1.93 11.21
N ILE A 100 -0.83 -1.80 9.88
CA ILE A 100 -2.10 -1.86 9.15
C ILE A 100 -2.81 -3.18 9.42
N ARG A 101 -4.05 -3.07 9.89
CA ARG A 101 -4.99 -4.17 10.15
C ARG A 101 -6.22 -4.10 9.25
N PHE A 102 -6.55 -2.91 8.75
CA PHE A 102 -7.77 -2.67 7.98
C PHE A 102 -7.50 -1.77 6.77
N LEU A 103 -8.09 -2.14 5.65
CA LEU A 103 -8.23 -1.33 4.46
C LEU A 103 -9.73 -1.09 4.20
N PRO A 104 -10.12 0.03 3.59
CA PRO A 104 -11.52 0.31 3.31
C PRO A 104 -12.08 -0.62 2.23
N ASP A 105 -13.37 -0.95 2.33
CA ASP A 105 -14.07 -1.65 1.27
C ASP A 105 -14.11 -0.81 -0.02
N ASN A 106 -14.08 -1.48 -1.17
CA ASN A 106 -14.03 -0.85 -2.49
C ASN A 106 -12.76 -0.01 -2.75
N LEU A 107 -11.67 -0.28 -2.03
CA LEU A 107 -10.38 0.36 -2.28
C LEU A 107 -9.92 0.09 -3.72
N VAL A 108 -9.63 1.16 -4.45
CA VAL A 108 -9.02 1.12 -5.78
C VAL A 108 -7.63 1.73 -5.69
N VAL A 109 -6.61 0.93 -5.99
CA VAL A 109 -5.20 1.37 -6.06
C VAL A 109 -4.78 1.38 -7.52
N LYS A 110 -4.46 2.57 -8.05
CA LYS A 110 -4.09 2.73 -9.47
C LYS A 110 -2.69 2.20 -9.80
N GLY A 111 -1.83 2.12 -8.79
CA GLY A 111 -0.49 1.54 -8.89
C GLY A 111 -0.37 0.24 -8.10
N ALA A 112 0.72 0.12 -7.35
CA ALA A 112 1.01 -1.04 -6.51
C ALA A 112 0.39 -0.91 -5.11
N LEU A 113 0.00 -2.04 -4.51
CA LEU A 113 -0.36 -2.15 -3.10
C LEU A 113 0.61 -3.13 -2.43
N ASP A 114 1.45 -2.62 -1.54
CA ASP A 114 2.39 -3.44 -0.78
C ASP A 114 2.00 -3.50 0.70
N LEU A 115 1.61 -4.69 1.16
CA LEU A 115 1.21 -4.99 2.53
C LEU A 115 2.23 -5.90 3.25
N GLU A 116 3.44 -6.04 2.72
CA GLU A 116 4.43 -6.99 3.25
C GLU A 116 4.64 -6.81 4.77
N ASN A 117 4.60 -7.92 5.50
CA ASN A 117 4.80 -7.96 6.95
C ASN A 117 3.84 -7.05 7.77
N THR A 118 2.65 -6.76 7.25
CA THR A 118 1.59 -6.10 8.04
C THR A 118 0.75 -7.13 8.79
N PRO A 119 0.16 -6.79 9.95
CA PRO A 119 -0.69 -7.71 10.71
C PRO A 119 -2.10 -7.91 10.12
N ILE A 120 -2.37 -7.42 8.90
CA ILE A 120 -3.66 -7.54 8.23
C ILE A 120 -4.08 -9.01 8.08
N GLU A 121 -5.34 -9.29 8.38
CA GLU A 121 -5.89 -10.65 8.37
C GLU A 121 -6.77 -10.93 7.15
N LYS A 122 -7.31 -9.88 6.51
CA LYS A 122 -8.22 -9.99 5.37
C LYS A 122 -8.03 -8.81 4.43
N LEU A 123 -8.10 -9.08 3.12
CA LEU A 123 -8.27 -8.04 2.11
C LEU A 123 -9.74 -7.57 2.09
N PRO A 124 -10.01 -6.29 1.80
CA PRO A 124 -11.36 -5.76 1.72
C PRO A 124 -12.13 -6.33 0.52
N ARG A 125 -13.46 -6.21 0.55
CA ARG A 125 -14.29 -6.55 -0.61
C ARG A 125 -14.06 -5.55 -1.73
N ASN A 126 -14.23 -6.03 -2.97
CA ASN A 126 -14.05 -5.26 -4.20
C ASN A 126 -12.67 -4.58 -4.31
N LEU A 127 -11.62 -5.14 -3.70
CA LEU A 127 -10.26 -4.62 -3.84
C LEU A 127 -9.81 -4.69 -5.31
N ARG A 128 -9.43 -3.55 -5.87
CA ARG A 128 -8.84 -3.45 -7.22
C ARG A 128 -7.44 -2.85 -7.14
N VAL A 129 -6.45 -3.57 -7.66
CA VAL A 129 -5.06 -3.11 -7.75
C VAL A 129 -4.62 -3.22 -9.20
N ASN A 130 -4.35 -2.10 -9.85
CA ASN A 130 -4.12 -2.09 -11.29
C ASN A 130 -2.71 -2.57 -11.71
N ASP A 131 -1.77 -2.66 -10.78
CA ASP A 131 -0.40 -3.11 -11.07
C ASP A 131 -0.02 -4.35 -10.27
N TYR A 132 0.49 -4.16 -9.05
CA TYR A 132 1.09 -5.21 -8.24
C TYR A 132 0.47 -5.28 -6.85
N LEU A 133 0.20 -6.49 -6.35
CA LEU A 133 -0.21 -6.74 -4.97
C LEU A 133 0.84 -7.61 -4.23
N ASN A 134 1.34 -7.13 -3.10
CA ASN A 134 2.14 -7.91 -2.16
C ASN A 134 1.37 -8.17 -0.86
N ILE A 135 1.19 -9.43 -0.47
CA ILE A 135 0.64 -9.82 0.83
C ILE A 135 1.55 -10.79 1.59
N LYS A 136 2.82 -10.89 1.22
CA LYS A 136 3.78 -11.76 1.92
C LYS A 136 3.93 -11.37 3.38
N GLY A 137 4.10 -12.36 4.25
CA GLY A 137 4.27 -12.13 5.69
C GLY A 137 3.02 -11.58 6.40
N THR A 138 1.88 -11.46 5.72
CA THR A 138 0.60 -11.05 6.36
C THR A 138 -0.08 -12.22 7.05
N ASN A 139 -1.15 -11.96 7.81
CA ASN A 139 -2.00 -12.98 8.42
C ASN A 139 -3.15 -13.43 7.51
N ILE A 140 -3.12 -13.07 6.23
CA ILE A 140 -4.16 -13.41 5.26
C ILE A 140 -4.14 -14.92 4.96
N THR A 141 -5.28 -15.58 5.19
CA THR A 141 -5.50 -17.00 4.92
C THR A 141 -6.55 -17.25 3.83
N SER A 142 -7.23 -16.20 3.36
CA SER A 142 -8.23 -16.30 2.31
C SER A 142 -8.29 -15.04 1.45
N LEU A 143 -8.67 -15.20 0.19
CA LEU A 143 -8.79 -14.11 -0.78
C LEU A 143 -10.27 -13.80 -1.08
N PRO A 144 -10.63 -12.52 -1.30
CA PRO A 144 -11.96 -12.14 -1.78
C PRO A 144 -12.24 -12.72 -3.17
N ASN A 145 -13.49 -13.14 -3.43
CA ASN A 145 -13.93 -13.66 -4.74
C ASN A 145 -13.92 -12.59 -5.86
N ASP A 146 -13.97 -11.35 -5.44
CA ASP A 146 -14.04 -10.12 -6.22
C ASP A 146 -12.70 -9.37 -6.28
N LEU A 147 -11.61 -9.98 -5.78
CA LEU A 147 -10.26 -9.43 -5.90
C LEU A 147 -9.84 -9.31 -7.37
N SER A 148 -9.35 -8.13 -7.75
CA SER A 148 -8.84 -7.84 -9.09
C SER A 148 -7.41 -7.30 -9.02
N ILE A 149 -6.47 -7.93 -9.72
CA ILE A 149 -5.05 -7.56 -9.76
C ILE A 149 -4.63 -7.46 -11.23
N GLY A 150 -3.94 -6.38 -11.59
CA GLY A 150 -3.61 -6.10 -13.00
C GLY A 150 -2.42 -6.88 -13.55
N LYS A 151 -1.34 -7.05 -12.77
CA LYS A 151 -0.12 -7.71 -13.24
C LYS A 151 0.38 -8.79 -12.27
N ASN A 152 1.01 -8.39 -11.18
CA ASN A 152 1.80 -9.29 -10.34
C ASN A 152 1.13 -9.51 -8.98
N PHE A 153 1.25 -10.72 -8.42
CA PHE A 153 0.73 -11.05 -7.11
C PHE A 153 1.73 -11.88 -6.31
N LEU A 154 2.22 -11.33 -5.19
CA LEU A 154 3.13 -12.00 -4.28
C LEU A 154 2.40 -12.36 -2.97
N LEU A 155 2.50 -13.62 -2.58
CA LEU A 155 1.81 -14.17 -1.40
C LEU A 155 2.57 -15.36 -0.80
N ASP A 156 2.28 -15.69 0.45
CA ASP A 156 2.77 -16.90 1.11
C ASP A 156 1.86 -18.09 0.70
N THR A 157 2.32 -18.90 -0.26
CA THR A 157 1.47 -19.95 -0.87
C THR A 157 0.95 -20.96 0.16
N ASP A 158 1.72 -21.25 1.19
CA ASP A 158 1.37 -22.23 2.22
C ASP A 158 0.16 -21.80 3.05
N LYS A 159 -0.02 -20.49 3.26
CA LYS A 159 -1.15 -19.92 4.01
C LYS A 159 -2.46 -19.94 3.21
N ILE A 160 -2.39 -19.91 1.88
CA ILE A 160 -3.54 -19.72 0.99
C ILE A 160 -3.81 -20.96 0.11
N ARG A 161 -3.00 -22.03 0.23
CA ARG A 161 -3.08 -23.23 -0.64
C ARG A 161 -4.45 -23.92 -0.70
N ASN A 162 -5.25 -23.84 0.37
CA ASN A 162 -6.58 -24.47 0.46
C ASN A 162 -7.73 -23.52 0.12
N ASN A 163 -7.42 -22.27 -0.25
CA ASN A 163 -8.44 -21.29 -0.62
C ASN A 163 -8.96 -21.59 -2.03
N SER A 164 -10.24 -21.95 -2.15
CA SER A 164 -10.89 -22.25 -3.44
C SER A 164 -10.88 -21.06 -4.41
N THR A 165 -10.91 -19.84 -3.87
CA THR A 165 -10.86 -18.58 -4.62
C THR A 165 -9.51 -18.33 -5.28
N LEU A 166 -8.41 -18.86 -4.73
CA LEU A 166 -7.06 -18.70 -5.27
C LEU A 166 -7.01 -19.15 -6.73
N GLN A 167 -7.62 -20.29 -7.08
CA GLN A 167 -7.64 -20.76 -8.47
C GLN A 167 -8.37 -19.79 -9.41
N ASN A 168 -9.44 -19.15 -8.93
CA ASN A 168 -10.19 -18.17 -9.73
C ASN A 168 -9.39 -16.88 -9.92
N VAL A 169 -8.73 -16.40 -8.86
CA VAL A 169 -7.84 -15.23 -8.92
C VAL A 169 -6.67 -15.50 -9.86
N LEU A 170 -5.98 -16.64 -9.69
CA LEU A 170 -4.87 -17.05 -10.53
C LEU A 170 -5.28 -17.13 -12.01
N ARG A 171 -6.40 -17.79 -12.32
CA ARG A 171 -6.94 -17.86 -13.70
C ARG A 171 -7.23 -16.49 -14.30
N ARG A 172 -7.85 -15.58 -13.53
CA ARG A 172 -8.18 -14.22 -13.98
C ARG A 172 -6.95 -13.34 -14.18
N CYS A 173 -5.91 -13.55 -13.39
CA CYS A 173 -4.65 -12.83 -13.49
C CYS A 173 -3.69 -13.45 -14.53
N GLY A 174 -4.13 -14.45 -15.32
CA GLY A 174 -3.27 -15.13 -16.31
C GLY A 174 -2.22 -16.08 -15.71
N LEU A 175 -2.35 -16.41 -14.43
CA LEU A 175 -1.41 -17.23 -13.65
C LEU A 175 -1.80 -18.72 -13.79
N VAL A 176 -1.06 -19.50 -14.60
CA VAL A 176 -1.31 -20.94 -14.77
C VAL A 176 -0.53 -21.74 -13.73
N ARG A 177 -1.20 -22.75 -13.14
CA ARG A 177 -0.60 -23.68 -12.17
C ARG A 177 0.44 -24.56 -12.87
N CYS A 178 1.73 -24.38 -12.60
CA CYS A 178 2.77 -25.28 -13.08
C CYS A 178 2.85 -26.54 -12.21
N SER A 179 2.83 -27.72 -12.83
CA SER A 179 2.65 -29.03 -12.19
C SER A 179 3.90 -29.65 -11.54
N SER A 180 4.99 -28.89 -11.38
CA SER A 180 6.23 -29.40 -10.79
C SER A 180 6.55 -28.69 -9.48
N MET A 181 6.12 -29.30 -8.36
CA MET A 181 6.70 -29.04 -7.05
C MET A 181 8.09 -29.69 -7.00
N HIS A 182 9.12 -29.07 -7.57
CA HIS A 182 10.51 -29.42 -7.27
C HIS A 182 11.22 -28.20 -6.69
N TYR A 183 11.29 -28.20 -5.37
CA TYR A 183 12.20 -27.36 -4.59
C TYR A 183 13.63 -27.81 -4.88
N GLN A 184 14.45 -26.96 -5.51
CA GLN A 184 15.90 -27.05 -5.34
C GLN A 184 16.50 -25.65 -5.11
N THR A 185 17.16 -25.56 -3.97
CA THR A 185 17.94 -24.44 -3.45
C THR A 185 19.26 -24.27 -4.20
N VAL A 186 19.64 -23.05 -4.58
CA VAL A 186 20.94 -22.44 -4.23
C VAL A 186 20.82 -20.90 -4.25
N ARG A 187 21.01 -20.30 -3.06
CA ARG A 187 21.15 -18.88 -2.66
C ARG A 187 19.90 -17.98 -2.77
N TYR A 188 19.35 -17.65 -1.59
CA TYR A 188 18.13 -16.89 -1.24
C TYR A 188 16.82 -17.72 -1.25
N PRO A 189 16.42 -18.36 -0.12
CA PRO A 189 15.39 -19.40 -0.09
C PRO A 189 13.90 -18.98 -0.07
N SER A 190 13.51 -17.75 -0.41
CA SER A 190 12.12 -17.28 -0.12
C SER A 190 11.43 -16.42 -1.19
N LEU A 191 11.87 -16.53 -2.46
CA LEU A 191 11.33 -15.72 -3.55
C LEU A 191 10.60 -16.61 -4.58
N ILE A 192 9.27 -16.54 -4.59
CA ILE A 192 8.49 -16.75 -5.81
C ILE A 192 8.21 -15.35 -6.34
N SER A 193 9.03 -14.89 -7.29
CA SER A 193 8.68 -13.79 -8.18
C SER A 193 8.28 -14.41 -9.50
N VAL A 194 7.05 -14.16 -9.95
CA VAL A 194 6.65 -14.53 -11.30
C VAL A 194 6.54 -13.25 -12.12
N ASP A 195 7.39 -13.13 -13.14
CA ASP A 195 7.42 -12.03 -14.09
C ASP A 195 6.66 -12.47 -15.35
N PHE A 196 5.57 -11.77 -15.68
CA PHE A 196 4.60 -12.14 -16.72
C PHE A 196 4.68 -11.27 -17.98
N THR A 197 5.78 -10.53 -18.16
CA THR A 197 5.89 -9.61 -19.29
C THR A 197 6.31 -10.26 -20.61
N LEU A 198 6.61 -11.57 -20.65
CA LEU A 198 7.05 -12.25 -21.87
C LEU A 198 6.20 -13.49 -22.20
N PRO A 199 5.45 -13.49 -23.33
CA PRO A 199 4.85 -14.70 -23.84
C PRO A 199 5.96 -15.57 -24.45
N ASN A 200 6.18 -16.74 -23.87
CA ASN A 200 7.07 -17.79 -24.37
C ASN A 200 8.54 -17.39 -24.56
N LYS A 201 9.29 -17.26 -23.45
CA LYS A 201 10.72 -17.65 -23.34
C LYS A 201 11.20 -17.43 -21.90
N TYR A 202 11.75 -18.48 -21.30
CA TYR A 202 12.54 -18.37 -20.07
C TYR A 202 13.82 -17.61 -20.38
N PHE A 203 14.19 -16.62 -19.57
CA PHE A 203 15.56 -16.12 -19.51
C PHE A 203 16.08 -16.18 -18.09
N PHE A 204 17.18 -16.92 -17.95
CA PHE A 204 18.15 -16.80 -16.88
C PHE A 204 18.96 -15.53 -17.18
N TYR A 205 19.17 -14.68 -16.18
CA TYR A 205 20.24 -13.69 -16.22
C TYR A 205 21.23 -14.01 -15.09
N ASN A 206 22.51 -14.05 -15.47
CA ASN A 206 23.66 -14.43 -14.63
C ASN A 206 23.75 -13.65 -13.33
#